data_AF-A0A0A7I5L6-F1
#
_entry.id   AF-A0A0A7I5L6-F1
#
_cell.length_a   1.000
_cell.length_b   1.000
_cell.length_c   1.000
_cell.angle_alpha   90.00
_cell.angle_beta   90.00
_cell.angle_gamma   90.00
#
_symmetry.space_group_name_H-M   'P 1'
#
loop_
_entity.id
_entity.type
_entity.pdbx_description
1 polymer ?
#
loop_
_entity_poly.entity_id
_entity_poly.type
_entity_poly.pdbx_seq_one_letter_code
_entity_poly.pdbx_strand_id
1 'polypeptide(L)'
;MHGLAAGRMNDQQSADCLIALDAMAKRNNCCVLGVLHAKKDPEDVSYAISGSDQWVAKARSYLYLETCPNVSDVTVCQQVDASYSDTVNAKIRFGIRECVGDDGETFPVRVVVETAPTDDTAQDYLDLKNVMKEDRTDPVVREAMAEWMHAAVHLNGNHMLTRELFHQAESKDRRWTPAKLRKAFFLAGLGQARAAERGSRSIVYLKDPSEYSGEEAERLDVGSTPETLAKEWVATVPR
;
A
#
# COMPACT_ATOMS: atom_id res chain seq x y z
N MET A 1 -20.00 19.52 10.87
CA MET A 1 -19.23 20.57 10.14
C MET A 1 -17.91 20.92 10.82
N HIS A 2 -17.87 21.26 12.11
CA HIS A 2 -16.61 21.57 12.80
C HIS A 2 -15.59 20.40 12.78
N GLY A 3 -16.04 19.15 12.94
CA GLY A 3 -15.17 17.97 12.81
C GLY A 3 -14.57 17.79 11.40
N LEU A 4 -15.39 17.99 10.35
CA LEU A 4 -14.94 18.00 8.95
C LEU A 4 -13.91 19.12 8.71
N ALA A 5 -14.20 20.34 9.16
CA ALA A 5 -13.30 21.49 9.02
C ALA A 5 -11.98 21.29 9.78
N ALA A 6 -11.99 20.55 10.89
CA ALA A 6 -10.81 20.19 11.66
C ALA A 6 -10.06 18.95 11.10
N GLY A 7 -10.47 18.40 9.97
CA GLY A 7 -9.83 17.24 9.34
C GLY A 7 -10.01 15.93 10.09
N ARG A 8 -10.99 15.82 10.99
CA ARG A 8 -11.27 14.61 11.79
C ARG A 8 -12.04 13.57 10.97
N MET A 9 -11.40 13.03 9.93
CA MET A 9 -12.03 12.12 8.95
C MET A 9 -12.37 10.72 9.50
N ASN A 10 -11.82 10.34 10.66
CA ASN A 10 -12.09 9.05 11.32
C ASN A 10 -13.13 9.16 12.45
N ASP A 11 -13.64 10.35 12.72
CA ASP A 11 -14.60 10.62 13.81
C ASP A 11 -16.03 10.50 13.30
N GLN A 12 -16.86 9.68 13.96
CA GLN A 12 -18.27 9.50 13.60
C GLN A 12 -19.04 10.83 13.64
N GLN A 13 -18.73 11.71 14.61
CA GLN A 13 -19.36 13.01 14.74
C GLN A 13 -19.07 13.93 13.53
N SER A 14 -17.94 13.70 12.86
CA SER A 14 -17.64 14.40 11.61
C SER A 14 -18.55 13.94 10.49
N ALA A 15 -18.76 12.62 10.35
CA ALA A 15 -19.60 12.03 9.30
C ALA A 15 -21.10 12.32 9.51
N ASP A 16 -21.56 12.56 10.73
CA ASP A 16 -22.96 12.90 11.04
C ASP A 16 -23.43 14.21 10.37
N CYS A 17 -22.52 15.05 9.89
CA CYS A 17 -22.92 16.23 9.12
C CYS A 17 -23.61 15.89 7.79
N LEU A 18 -23.39 14.67 7.25
CA LEU A 18 -24.07 14.22 6.04
C LEU A 18 -25.59 14.14 6.21
N ILE A 19 -26.10 13.86 7.42
CA ILE A 19 -27.54 13.82 7.70
C ILE A 19 -28.17 15.21 7.48
N ALA A 20 -27.52 16.25 8.01
CA ALA A 20 -27.98 17.63 7.83
C ALA A 20 -27.84 18.09 6.37
N LEU A 21 -26.77 17.66 5.68
CA LEU A 21 -26.55 17.97 4.27
C LEU A 21 -27.57 17.29 3.36
N ASP A 22 -27.95 16.02 3.61
CA ASP A 22 -29.02 15.32 2.87
C ASP A 22 -30.38 16.02 3.07
N ALA A 23 -30.69 16.43 4.30
CA ALA A 23 -31.92 17.17 4.58
C ALA A 23 -31.96 18.53 3.85
N MET A 24 -30.82 19.24 3.80
CA MET A 24 -30.68 20.49 3.06
C MET A 24 -30.81 20.27 1.55
N ALA A 25 -30.12 19.25 1.02
CA ALA A 25 -30.13 18.88 -0.39
C ALA A 25 -31.56 18.61 -0.90
N LYS A 26 -32.34 17.84 -0.13
CA LYS A 26 -33.76 17.57 -0.40
C LYS A 26 -34.61 18.82 -0.40
N ARG A 27 -34.43 19.71 0.58
CA ARG A 27 -35.21 20.97 0.69
C ARG A 27 -34.93 21.93 -0.46
N ASN A 28 -33.68 21.99 -0.91
CA ASN A 28 -33.22 22.92 -1.92
C ASN A 28 -33.19 22.32 -3.33
N ASN A 29 -33.62 21.06 -3.49
CA ASN A 29 -33.55 20.31 -4.74
C ASN A 29 -32.16 20.37 -5.40
N CYS A 30 -31.11 20.13 -4.60
CA CYS A 30 -29.73 20.13 -5.06
C CYS A 30 -29.00 18.83 -4.71
N CYS A 31 -27.80 18.67 -5.27
CA CYS A 31 -26.93 17.54 -4.98
C CYS A 31 -25.76 18.01 -4.09
N VAL A 32 -25.33 17.15 -3.16
CA VAL A 32 -24.12 17.35 -2.37
C VAL A 32 -23.09 16.31 -2.82
N LEU A 33 -22.02 16.78 -3.44
CA LEU A 33 -20.89 15.95 -3.86
C LEU A 33 -19.76 16.06 -2.84
N GLY A 34 -19.41 14.94 -2.20
CA GLY A 34 -18.24 14.83 -1.34
C GLY A 34 -17.06 14.24 -2.11
N VAL A 35 -15.93 14.95 -2.15
CA VAL A 35 -14.68 14.46 -2.75
C VAL A 35 -13.74 14.01 -1.64
N LEU A 36 -13.35 12.74 -1.68
CA LEU A 36 -12.46 12.12 -0.71
C LEU A 36 -11.26 11.52 -1.43
N HIS A 37 -10.09 11.58 -0.80
CA HIS A 37 -8.91 10.89 -1.31
C HIS A 37 -8.99 9.39 -1.03
N ALA A 38 -8.34 8.58 -1.86
CA ALA A 38 -8.13 7.18 -1.55
C ALA A 38 -7.08 7.00 -0.45
N LYS A 39 -7.14 5.88 0.28
CA LYS A 39 -6.06 5.40 1.17
C LYS A 39 -4.79 5.19 0.35
N LYS A 40 -3.66 5.17 1.04
CA LYS A 40 -2.39 4.81 0.42
C LYS A 40 -2.44 3.35 -0.01
N ASP A 41 -2.24 3.11 -1.30
CA ASP A 41 -2.19 1.77 -1.92
C ASP A 41 -3.43 0.91 -1.61
N PRO A 42 -4.63 1.29 -2.09
CA PRO A 42 -5.83 0.48 -1.85
C PRO A 42 -5.77 -0.82 -2.64
N GLU A 43 -6.30 -1.89 -2.05
CA GLU A 43 -6.42 -3.21 -2.71
C GLU A 43 -7.84 -3.46 -3.21
N ASP A 44 -8.84 -2.85 -2.57
CA ASP A 44 -10.26 -3.05 -2.86
C ASP A 44 -10.97 -1.70 -2.92
N VAL A 45 -11.73 -1.46 -4.00
CA VAL A 45 -12.53 -0.24 -4.21
C VAL A 45 -13.52 0.04 -3.07
N SER A 46 -14.04 -1.00 -2.41
CA SER A 46 -14.99 -0.94 -1.31
C SER A 46 -14.38 -0.35 -0.04
N TYR A 47 -13.06 -0.50 0.12
CA TYR A 47 -12.30 -0.02 1.28
C TYR A 47 -11.29 1.07 0.93
N ALA A 48 -11.31 1.53 -0.32
CA ALA A 48 -10.32 2.44 -0.87
C ALA A 48 -10.41 3.85 -0.31
N ILE A 49 -11.55 4.28 0.25
CA ILE A 49 -11.73 5.67 0.72
C ILE A 49 -10.90 5.95 1.97
N SER A 50 -10.26 7.12 2.03
CA SER A 50 -9.63 7.63 3.25
C SER A 50 -10.68 8.12 4.27
N GLY A 51 -10.51 7.72 5.52
CA GLY A 51 -11.46 8.02 6.59
C GLY A 51 -12.16 6.77 7.12
N SER A 52 -13.21 6.98 7.91
CA SER A 52 -14.07 5.91 8.42
C SER A 52 -15.11 5.48 7.38
N ASP A 53 -15.45 4.18 7.34
CA ASP A 53 -16.50 3.63 6.46
C ASP A 53 -17.89 4.28 6.68
N GLN A 54 -18.05 5.02 7.78
CA GLN A 54 -19.23 5.84 8.09
C GLN A 54 -19.55 6.90 7.03
N TRP A 55 -18.57 7.37 6.25
CA TRP A 55 -18.83 8.31 5.14
C TRP A 55 -19.61 7.65 4.00
N VAL A 56 -19.27 6.39 3.67
CA VAL A 56 -19.95 5.61 2.63
C VAL A 56 -21.34 5.22 3.11
N ALA A 57 -21.45 4.72 4.34
CA ALA A 57 -22.71 4.26 4.91
C ALA A 57 -23.81 5.34 4.97
N LYS A 58 -23.42 6.62 4.95
CA LYS A 58 -24.35 7.77 4.98
C LYS A 58 -24.52 8.43 3.61
N ALA A 59 -23.75 8.03 2.60
CA ALA A 59 -23.91 8.51 1.24
C ALA A 59 -25.01 7.71 0.53
N ARG A 60 -25.76 8.37 -0.36
CA ARG A 60 -26.76 7.70 -1.22
C ARG A 60 -26.12 6.95 -2.38
N SER A 61 -24.93 7.35 -2.78
CA SER A 61 -24.15 6.69 -3.82
C SER A 61 -22.68 6.96 -3.60
N TYR A 62 -21.86 5.98 -3.96
CA TYR A 62 -20.40 6.02 -3.88
C TYR A 62 -19.81 5.76 -5.25
N LEU A 63 -18.96 6.69 -5.70
CA LEU A 63 -18.21 6.62 -6.95
C LEU A 63 -16.71 6.48 -6.62
N TYR A 64 -16.04 5.55 -7.30
CA TYR A 64 -14.59 5.41 -7.24
C TYR A 64 -13.98 5.63 -8.62
N LEU A 65 -12.96 6.48 -8.69
CA LEU A 65 -12.24 6.80 -9.92
C LEU A 65 -10.85 6.18 -9.86
N GLU A 66 -10.53 5.28 -10.78
CA GLU A 66 -9.17 4.74 -10.94
C GLU A 66 -8.62 5.03 -12.33
N THR A 67 -7.36 5.48 -12.37
CA THR A 67 -6.69 5.82 -13.62
C THR A 67 -6.19 4.54 -14.29
N CYS A 68 -6.34 4.44 -15.61
CA CYS A 68 -5.78 3.33 -16.36
C CYS A 68 -4.25 3.30 -16.15
N PRO A 69 -3.68 2.19 -15.66
CA PRO A 69 -2.24 2.11 -15.37
C PRO A 69 -1.35 2.36 -16.59
N ASN A 70 -1.87 2.05 -17.79
CA ASN A 70 -1.15 2.17 -19.05
C ASN A 70 -1.43 3.48 -19.80
N VAL A 71 -2.50 4.21 -19.44
CA VAL A 71 -3.01 5.37 -20.20
C VAL A 71 -3.43 6.46 -19.22
N SER A 72 -2.55 7.42 -18.98
CA SER A 72 -2.72 8.40 -17.88
C SER A 72 -3.88 9.37 -18.05
N ASP A 73 -4.40 9.54 -19.27
CA ASP A 73 -5.52 10.41 -19.63
C ASP A 73 -6.87 9.69 -19.61
N VAL A 74 -6.89 8.40 -19.28
CA VAL A 74 -8.12 7.59 -19.19
C VAL A 74 -8.35 7.11 -17.76
N THR A 75 -9.59 7.21 -17.32
CA THR A 75 -10.03 6.79 -15.98
C THR A 75 -11.33 6.03 -16.09
N VAL A 76 -11.51 4.99 -15.27
CA VAL A 76 -12.82 4.38 -15.06
C VAL A 76 -13.41 4.97 -13.79
N CYS A 77 -14.63 5.48 -13.91
CA CYS A 77 -15.48 5.87 -12.81
C CYS A 77 -16.48 4.74 -12.57
N GLN A 78 -16.25 3.98 -11.52
CA GLN A 78 -17.15 2.91 -11.08
C GLN A 78 -18.14 3.46 -10.06
N GLN A 79 -19.43 3.19 -10.28
CA GLN A 79 -20.43 3.38 -9.25
C GLN A 79 -20.47 2.12 -8.37
N VAL A 80 -19.80 2.19 -7.23
CA VAL A 80 -19.63 1.03 -6.33
C VAL A 80 -20.92 0.74 -5.58
N ASP A 81 -21.62 1.79 -5.15
CA ASP A 81 -22.92 1.67 -4.49
C ASP A 81 -23.88 2.77 -4.93
N ALA A 82 -25.17 2.43 -4.99
CA ALA A 82 -26.25 3.34 -5.34
C ALA A 82 -27.56 2.91 -4.65
N SER A 83 -28.15 3.83 -3.91
CA SER A 83 -29.47 3.64 -3.33
C SER A 83 -30.53 3.72 -4.42
N TYR A 84 -31.31 2.64 -4.61
CA TYR A 84 -32.51 2.61 -5.45
C TYR A 84 -32.28 2.74 -6.96
N SER A 85 -31.08 2.47 -7.45
CA SER A 85 -30.78 2.40 -8.89
C SER A 85 -29.77 1.32 -9.19
N ASP A 86 -29.77 0.83 -10.43
CA ASP A 86 -28.67 0.02 -10.93
C ASP A 86 -27.38 0.85 -10.95
N THR A 87 -26.25 0.18 -10.74
CA THR A 87 -24.94 0.80 -10.82
C THR A 87 -24.51 0.93 -12.27
N VAL A 88 -23.93 2.08 -12.62
CA VAL A 88 -23.43 2.34 -13.97
C VAL A 88 -21.97 2.79 -13.90
N ASN A 89 -21.12 2.16 -14.71
CA ASN A 89 -19.73 2.55 -14.85
C ASN A 89 -19.54 3.41 -16.09
N ALA A 90 -18.61 4.36 -16.00
CA ALA A 90 -18.26 5.24 -17.10
C ALA A 90 -16.74 5.31 -17.29
N LYS A 91 -16.31 5.21 -18.54
CA LYS A 91 -14.95 5.52 -18.95
C LYS A 91 -14.87 7.00 -19.28
N ILE A 92 -13.93 7.69 -18.64
CA ILE A 92 -13.70 9.12 -18.76
C ILE A 92 -12.35 9.33 -19.41
N ARG A 93 -12.33 10.06 -20.52
CA ARG A 93 -11.09 10.55 -21.15
C ARG A 93 -10.90 12.01 -20.84
N PHE A 94 -9.66 12.35 -20.52
CA PHE A 94 -9.25 13.71 -20.21
C PHE A 94 -8.37 14.27 -21.33
N GLY A 95 -8.54 15.55 -21.61
CA GLY A 95 -7.64 16.33 -22.45
C GLY A 95 -7.04 17.49 -21.67
N ILE A 96 -6.19 18.26 -22.34
CA ILE A 96 -5.63 19.50 -21.80
C ILE A 96 -6.27 20.67 -22.55
N ARG A 97 -6.73 21.67 -21.79
CA ARG A 97 -7.20 22.94 -22.30
C ARG A 97 -6.41 24.06 -21.65
N GLU A 98 -5.87 24.95 -22.46
CA GLU A 98 -5.26 26.19 -21.96
C GLU A 98 -6.36 27.13 -21.45
N CYS A 99 -6.23 27.54 -20.19
CA CYS A 99 -7.07 28.55 -19.56
C CYS A 99 -6.22 29.79 -19.29
N VAL A 100 -6.86 30.97 -19.28
CA VAL A 100 -6.19 32.24 -18.97
C VAL A 100 -6.54 32.61 -17.53
N GLY A 101 -5.52 32.86 -16.71
CA GLY A 101 -5.67 33.33 -15.34
C GLY A 101 -6.08 34.80 -15.26
N ASP A 102 -6.48 35.23 -14.06
CA ASP A 102 -6.82 36.63 -13.80
C ASP A 102 -5.60 37.57 -13.96
N ASP A 103 -4.39 36.99 -13.91
CA ASP A 103 -3.09 37.64 -14.19
C ASP A 103 -2.77 37.73 -15.69
N GLY A 104 -3.61 37.16 -16.57
CA GLY A 104 -3.41 37.12 -18.01
C GLY A 104 -2.45 36.01 -18.48
N GLU A 105 -1.87 35.21 -17.59
CA GLU A 105 -1.03 34.08 -17.96
C GLU A 105 -1.86 32.84 -18.32
N THR A 106 -1.39 32.06 -19.30
CA THR A 106 -2.04 30.81 -19.68
C THR A 106 -1.52 29.65 -18.83
N PHE A 107 -2.43 28.80 -18.35
CA PHE A 107 -2.09 27.57 -17.66
C PHE A 107 -2.92 26.38 -18.17
N PRO A 108 -2.32 25.17 -18.26
CA PRO A 108 -3.01 23.98 -18.72
C PRO A 108 -3.95 23.45 -17.65
N VAL A 109 -5.21 23.21 -18.02
CA VAL A 109 -6.22 22.57 -17.18
C VAL A 109 -6.62 21.24 -17.80
N ARG A 110 -6.61 20.18 -16.98
CA ARG A 110 -7.10 18.87 -17.38
C ARG A 110 -8.64 18.89 -17.37
N VAL A 111 -9.24 18.66 -18.53
CA VAL A 111 -10.69 18.72 -18.73
C VAL A 111 -11.22 17.38 -19.22
N VAL A 112 -12.45 17.04 -18.87
CA VAL A 112 -13.13 15.88 -19.44
C VAL A 112 -13.45 16.18 -20.91
N VAL A 113 -12.98 15.33 -21.81
CA VAL A 113 -13.25 15.45 -23.26
C VAL A 113 -14.27 14.44 -23.74
N GLU A 114 -14.43 13.33 -23.03
CA GLU A 114 -15.33 12.26 -23.41
C GLU A 114 -15.73 11.42 -22.19
N THR A 115 -16.99 10.98 -22.18
CA THR A 115 -17.56 10.05 -21.20
C THR A 115 -18.38 9.01 -21.94
N ALA A 116 -18.07 7.73 -21.75
CA ALA A 116 -18.79 6.63 -22.38
C ALA A 116 -19.13 5.54 -21.35
N PRO A 117 -20.29 4.86 -21.44
CA PRO A 117 -20.57 3.67 -20.64
C PRO A 117 -19.51 2.58 -20.88
N THR A 118 -19.22 1.78 -19.86
CA THR A 118 -18.24 0.70 -19.94
C THR A 118 -18.59 -0.43 -18.99
N ASP A 119 -18.17 -1.64 -19.33
CA ASP A 119 -18.20 -2.80 -18.43
C ASP A 119 -16.90 -2.90 -17.59
N ASP A 120 -15.86 -2.11 -17.93
CA ASP A 120 -14.64 -2.02 -17.13
C ASP A 120 -15.00 -1.56 -15.70
N THR A 121 -14.37 -2.17 -14.70
CA THR A 121 -14.48 -1.73 -13.30
C THR A 121 -13.22 -0.97 -12.88
N ALA A 122 -13.35 -0.12 -11.87
CA ALA A 122 -12.18 0.52 -11.28
C ALA A 122 -11.34 -0.50 -10.49
N GLN A 123 -11.95 -1.61 -10.03
CA GLN A 123 -11.24 -2.74 -9.44
C GLN A 123 -10.28 -3.38 -10.45
N ASP A 124 -10.69 -3.59 -11.70
CA ASP A 124 -9.80 -4.15 -12.75
C ASP A 124 -8.52 -3.32 -12.92
N TYR A 125 -8.65 -2.00 -12.88
CA TYR A 125 -7.51 -1.09 -13.02
C TYR A 125 -6.66 -1.06 -11.76
N LEU A 126 -7.29 -1.18 -10.60
CA LEU A 126 -6.60 -1.27 -9.32
C LEU A 126 -5.78 -2.56 -9.21
N ASP A 127 -6.35 -3.69 -9.61
CA ASP A 127 -5.70 -4.99 -9.65
C ASP A 127 -4.50 -4.95 -10.61
N LEU A 128 -4.69 -4.43 -11.82
CA LEU A 128 -3.61 -4.26 -12.79
C LEU A 128 -2.47 -3.39 -12.21
N LYS A 129 -2.81 -2.27 -11.56
CA LYS A 129 -1.84 -1.39 -10.90
C LYS A 129 -1.10 -2.09 -9.77
N ASN A 130 -1.79 -2.92 -8.99
CA ASN A 130 -1.21 -3.65 -7.88
C ASN A 130 -0.29 -4.78 -8.36
N VAL A 131 -0.69 -5.53 -9.39
CA VAL A 131 0.19 -6.48 -10.11
C VAL A 131 1.44 -5.76 -10.63
N MET A 132 1.28 -4.62 -11.31
CA MET A 132 2.40 -3.81 -11.79
C MET A 132 3.31 -3.26 -10.68
N LYS A 133 2.80 -3.10 -9.44
CA LYS A 133 3.62 -2.76 -8.26
C LYS A 133 4.34 -3.98 -7.69
N GLU A 134 3.68 -5.14 -7.69
CA GLU A 134 4.26 -6.40 -7.23
C GLU A 134 5.40 -6.87 -8.14
N ASP A 135 5.25 -6.71 -9.45
CA ASP A 135 6.20 -7.09 -10.50
C ASP A 135 7.45 -6.17 -10.63
N ARG A 136 7.63 -5.18 -9.75
CA ARG A 136 8.77 -4.23 -9.84
C ARG A 136 10.14 -4.79 -9.47
N THR A 137 10.24 -6.06 -9.07
CA THR A 137 11.55 -6.72 -8.96
C THR A 137 11.57 -7.84 -9.97
N ASP A 138 12.21 -7.57 -11.10
CA ASP A 138 12.55 -8.57 -12.12
C ASP A 138 12.91 -9.90 -11.41
N PRO A 139 12.26 -11.03 -11.76
CA PRO A 139 12.50 -12.32 -11.12
C PRO A 139 13.99 -12.67 -11.03
N VAL A 140 14.77 -12.33 -12.06
CA VAL A 140 16.22 -12.57 -12.12
C VAL A 140 16.95 -11.72 -11.07
N VAL A 141 16.54 -10.46 -10.92
CA VAL A 141 17.11 -9.57 -9.89
C VAL A 141 16.70 -10.05 -8.50
N ARG A 142 15.47 -10.55 -8.33
CA ARG A 142 14.97 -11.06 -7.05
C ARG A 142 15.71 -12.33 -6.62
N GLU A 143 16.02 -13.23 -7.55
CA GLU A 143 16.84 -14.42 -7.32
C GLU A 143 18.27 -14.03 -6.94
N ALA A 144 18.90 -13.12 -7.68
CA ALA A 144 20.24 -12.63 -7.35
C ALA A 144 20.29 -11.91 -5.98
N MET A 145 19.22 -11.21 -5.59
CA MET A 145 19.08 -10.64 -4.25
C MET A 145 18.97 -11.72 -3.18
N ALA A 146 18.15 -12.75 -3.44
CA ALA A 146 17.93 -13.85 -2.51
C ALA A 146 19.22 -14.66 -2.27
N GLU A 147 19.91 -15.05 -3.35
CA GLU A 147 21.21 -15.75 -3.30
C GLU A 147 22.24 -14.95 -2.50
N TRP A 148 22.37 -13.64 -2.78
CA TRP A 148 23.32 -12.82 -2.04
C TRP A 148 22.95 -12.68 -0.57
N MET A 149 21.67 -12.46 -0.25
CA MET A 149 21.24 -12.31 1.14
C MET A 149 21.45 -13.59 1.95
N HIS A 150 21.16 -14.76 1.36
CA HIS A 150 21.46 -16.06 1.96
C HIS A 150 22.96 -16.14 2.29
N ALA A 151 23.82 -15.94 1.28
CA ALA A 151 25.27 -16.00 1.47
C ALA A 151 25.79 -14.98 2.50
N ALA A 152 25.26 -13.76 2.50
CA ALA A 152 25.65 -12.72 3.44
C ALA A 152 25.31 -13.10 4.89
N VAL A 153 24.12 -13.66 5.13
CA VAL A 153 23.72 -14.12 6.47
C VAL A 153 24.50 -15.37 6.87
N HIS A 154 24.70 -16.31 5.96
CA HIS A 154 25.51 -17.52 6.20
C HIS A 154 26.94 -17.18 6.63
N LEU A 155 27.61 -16.26 5.91
CA LEU A 155 28.96 -15.80 6.21
C LEU A 155 29.08 -15.07 7.56
N ASN A 156 27.98 -14.57 8.12
CA ASN A 156 27.95 -13.91 9.43
C ASN A 156 27.51 -14.86 10.56
N GLY A 157 27.61 -16.18 10.35
CA GLY A 157 27.25 -17.18 11.36
C GLY A 157 25.74 -17.44 11.42
N ASN A 158 25.08 -17.43 10.26
CA ASN A 158 23.65 -17.70 10.10
C ASN A 158 22.69 -16.72 10.79
N HIS A 159 23.21 -15.57 11.25
CA HIS A 159 22.41 -14.49 11.80
C HIS A 159 23.08 -13.13 11.56
N MET A 160 22.28 -12.07 11.48
CA MET A 160 22.78 -10.70 11.32
C MET A 160 21.74 -9.68 11.77
N LEU A 161 22.16 -8.48 12.19
CA LEU A 161 21.21 -7.39 12.36
C LEU A 161 20.59 -7.00 11.02
N THR A 162 19.25 -6.88 10.99
CA THR A 162 18.51 -6.49 9.79
C THR A 162 19.03 -5.17 9.20
N ARG A 163 19.42 -4.23 10.07
CA ARG A 163 19.97 -2.93 9.66
C ARG A 163 21.32 -3.07 8.95
N GLU A 164 22.17 -3.98 9.41
CA GLU A 164 23.47 -4.25 8.79
C GLU A 164 23.29 -4.91 7.43
N LEU A 165 22.39 -5.90 7.32
CA LEU A 165 22.05 -6.52 6.05
C LEU A 165 21.58 -5.47 5.03
N PHE A 166 20.68 -4.57 5.42
CA PHE A 166 20.19 -3.52 4.54
C PHE A 166 21.26 -2.50 4.16
N HIS A 167 22.15 -2.15 5.09
CA HIS A 167 23.27 -1.25 4.80
C HIS A 167 24.26 -1.89 3.82
N GLN A 168 24.59 -3.17 4.00
CA GLN A 168 25.44 -3.91 3.05
C GLN A 168 24.78 -4.04 1.68
N ALA A 169 23.47 -4.26 1.63
CA ALA A 169 22.73 -4.33 0.38
C ALA A 169 22.72 -3.00 -0.38
N GLU A 170 22.52 -1.88 0.33
CA GLU A 170 22.57 -0.54 -0.25
C GLU A 170 23.96 -0.20 -0.80
N SER A 171 25.03 -0.64 -0.12
CA SER A 171 26.39 -0.49 -0.64
C SER A 171 26.69 -1.37 -1.86
N LYS A 172 25.94 -2.47 -2.04
CA LYS A 172 26.11 -3.39 -3.17
C LYS A 172 25.39 -2.90 -4.42
N ASP A 173 24.12 -2.51 -4.31
CA ASP A 173 23.36 -1.88 -5.39
C ASP A 173 22.33 -0.92 -4.78
N ARG A 174 22.42 0.36 -5.14
CA ARG A 174 21.48 1.41 -4.70
C ARG A 174 20.02 1.12 -5.05
N ARG A 175 19.75 0.24 -6.01
CA ARG A 175 18.40 -0.19 -6.40
C ARG A 175 17.81 -1.24 -5.46
N TRP A 176 18.61 -1.83 -4.57
CA TRP A 176 18.21 -2.85 -3.61
C TRP A 176 17.66 -2.19 -2.34
N THR A 177 16.44 -1.69 -2.45
CA THR A 177 15.79 -1.01 -1.32
C THR A 177 15.36 -2.01 -0.23
N PRO A 178 15.23 -1.58 1.04
CA PRO A 178 14.74 -2.44 2.12
C PRO A 178 13.40 -3.13 1.84
N ALA A 179 12.52 -2.49 1.06
CA ALA A 179 11.24 -3.08 0.67
C ALA A 179 11.42 -4.26 -0.30
N LYS A 180 12.32 -4.14 -1.29
CA LYS A 180 12.62 -5.22 -2.24
C LYS A 180 13.35 -6.38 -1.55
N LEU A 181 14.29 -6.08 -0.66
CA LEU A 181 15.00 -7.09 0.13
C LEU A 181 14.04 -7.91 0.96
N ARG A 182 13.09 -7.28 1.68
CA ARG A 182 12.07 -8.00 2.47
C ARG A 182 11.23 -8.97 1.63
N LYS A 183 10.94 -8.64 0.36
CA LYS A 183 10.24 -9.55 -0.55
C LYS A 183 11.08 -10.78 -0.94
N ALA A 184 12.42 -10.68 -0.90
CA ALA A 184 13.33 -11.77 -1.19
C ALA A 184 13.63 -12.67 0.03
N PHE A 185 13.20 -12.30 1.25
CA PHE A 185 13.51 -13.06 2.48
C PHE A 185 13.06 -14.52 2.39
N PHE A 186 11.84 -14.75 1.89
CA PHE A 186 11.30 -16.10 1.75
C PHE A 186 12.13 -16.94 0.79
N LEU A 187 12.48 -16.39 -0.38
CA LEU A 187 13.31 -17.08 -1.37
C LEU A 187 14.73 -17.34 -0.87
N ALA A 188 15.27 -16.43 -0.06
CA ALA A 188 16.59 -16.57 0.57
C ALA A 188 16.60 -17.55 1.76
N GLY A 189 15.47 -18.18 2.11
CA GLY A 189 15.39 -19.05 3.28
C GLY A 189 15.53 -18.30 4.61
N LEU A 190 15.26 -17.00 4.65
CA LEU A 190 15.47 -16.16 5.83
C LEU A 190 14.21 -15.98 6.67
N GLY A 191 14.41 -15.93 7.98
CA GLY A 191 13.46 -15.46 8.99
C GLY A 191 13.89 -14.11 9.57
N GLN A 192 12.97 -13.43 10.26
CA GLN A 192 13.27 -12.21 11.00
C GLN A 192 12.66 -12.30 12.40
N ALA A 193 13.50 -12.18 13.44
CA ALA A 193 13.09 -12.11 14.83
C ALA A 193 13.18 -10.67 15.34
N ARG A 194 12.24 -10.29 16.22
CA ARG A 194 12.23 -8.99 16.91
C ARG A 194 12.04 -9.20 18.40
N ALA A 195 12.67 -8.34 19.20
CA ALA A 195 12.42 -8.32 20.64
C ALA A 195 11.01 -7.78 20.92
N ALA A 196 10.42 -8.19 22.04
CA ALA A 196 9.11 -7.74 22.46
C ALA A 196 9.06 -6.24 22.79
N GLU A 197 10.20 -5.63 23.13
CA GLU A 197 10.29 -4.22 23.48
C GLU A 197 10.16 -3.31 22.24
N ARG A 198 9.38 -2.23 22.39
CA ARG A 198 9.11 -1.27 21.32
C ARG A 198 10.39 -0.51 20.94
N GLY A 199 10.77 -0.56 19.67
CA GLY A 199 11.99 0.09 19.15
C GLY A 199 13.24 -0.80 19.13
N SER A 200 13.10 -2.08 19.49
CA SER A 200 14.21 -3.02 19.52
C SER A 200 14.77 -3.36 18.14
N ARG A 201 16.04 -3.77 18.14
CA ARG A 201 16.73 -4.31 16.97
C ARG A 201 16.02 -5.59 16.50
N SER A 202 16.24 -5.92 15.23
CA SER A 202 15.72 -7.12 14.61
C SER A 202 16.85 -7.89 13.97
N ILE A 203 16.88 -9.20 14.17
CA ILE A 203 17.88 -10.09 13.58
C ILE A 203 17.21 -10.87 12.45
N VAL A 204 17.91 -10.95 11.33
CA VAL A 204 17.62 -11.92 10.26
C VAL A 204 18.44 -13.17 10.51
N TYR A 205 17.86 -14.34 10.23
CA TYR A 205 18.49 -15.63 10.46
C TYR A 205 18.11 -16.63 9.37
N LEU A 206 18.93 -17.66 9.16
CA LEU A 206 18.63 -18.75 8.22
C LEU A 206 17.64 -19.75 8.84
N LYS A 207 16.62 -20.13 8.09
CA LYS A 207 15.57 -21.04 8.60
C LYS A 207 15.98 -22.51 8.57
N ASP A 208 16.93 -22.87 7.70
CA ASP A 208 17.37 -24.25 7.57
C ASP A 208 18.31 -24.63 8.74
N PRO A 209 17.89 -25.54 9.64
CA PRO A 209 18.72 -25.97 10.76
C PRO A 209 20.01 -26.67 10.34
N SER A 210 20.06 -27.26 9.13
CA SER A 210 21.22 -28.01 8.64
C SER A 210 22.42 -27.12 8.30
N GLU A 211 22.21 -25.81 8.17
CA GLU A 211 23.26 -24.84 7.89
C GLU A 211 24.03 -24.39 9.14
N TYR A 212 23.55 -24.76 10.34
CA TYR A 212 24.15 -24.41 11.61
C TYR A 212 25.28 -25.37 11.99
N SER A 213 26.25 -24.87 12.77
CA SER A 213 27.41 -25.67 13.21
C SER A 213 27.77 -25.38 14.67
N GLY A 214 28.57 -26.26 15.27
CA GLY A 214 29.03 -26.11 16.66
C GLY A 214 27.88 -26.15 17.68
N GLU A 215 27.99 -25.31 18.72
CA GLU A 215 27.02 -25.27 19.83
C GLU A 215 25.59 -24.96 19.36
N GLU A 216 25.42 -24.18 18.29
CA GLU A 216 24.09 -23.87 17.73
C GLU A 216 23.45 -25.12 17.11
N ALA A 217 24.23 -25.91 16.37
CA ALA A 217 23.75 -27.18 15.80
C ALA A 217 23.35 -28.18 16.88
N GLU A 218 24.15 -28.30 17.95
CA GLU A 218 23.82 -29.15 19.09
C GLU A 218 22.51 -28.71 19.75
N ARG A 219 22.28 -27.41 19.91
CA ARG A 219 21.04 -26.88 20.47
C ARG A 219 19.83 -27.14 19.57
N LEU A 220 20.01 -27.09 18.26
CA LEU A 220 18.96 -27.42 17.29
C LEU A 220 18.63 -28.91 17.31
N ASP A 221 19.62 -29.79 17.45
CA ASP A 221 19.43 -31.24 17.57
C ASP A 221 18.67 -31.62 18.86
N VAL A 222 18.88 -30.86 19.94
CA VAL A 222 18.17 -31.00 21.22
C VAL A 222 16.74 -30.39 21.19
N GLY A 223 16.31 -29.86 20.04
CA GLY A 223 14.92 -29.40 19.81
C GLY A 223 14.71 -27.89 19.87
N SER A 224 15.78 -27.08 19.90
CA SER A 224 15.65 -25.64 19.65
C SER A 224 15.29 -25.38 18.19
N THR A 225 14.70 -24.22 17.89
CA THR A 225 14.48 -23.79 16.51
C THR A 225 15.38 -22.60 16.17
N PRO A 226 15.72 -22.37 14.89
CA PRO A 226 16.46 -21.18 14.48
C PRO A 226 15.76 -19.87 14.91
N GLU A 227 14.43 -19.86 14.97
CA GLU A 227 13.68 -18.72 15.48
C GLU A 227 13.90 -18.47 16.98
N THR A 228 13.93 -19.55 17.79
CA THR A 228 14.19 -19.45 19.23
C THR A 228 15.60 -18.92 19.49
N LEU A 229 16.60 -19.45 18.80
CA LEU A 229 17.97 -18.93 18.86
C LEU A 229 18.03 -17.46 18.43
N ALA A 230 17.31 -17.08 17.36
CA ALA A 230 17.25 -15.69 16.93
C ALA A 230 16.64 -14.75 17.95
N LYS A 231 15.62 -15.18 18.70
CA LYS A 231 15.04 -14.38 19.80
C LYS A 231 16.06 -14.17 20.93
N GLU A 232 16.88 -15.18 21.22
CA GLU A 232 17.95 -15.08 22.22
C GLU A 232 19.05 -14.10 21.77
N TRP A 233 19.53 -14.21 20.52
CA TRP A 233 20.52 -13.26 19.99
C TRP A 233 20.00 -11.83 20.01
N VAL A 234 18.72 -11.61 19.72
CA VAL A 234 18.14 -10.26 19.78
C VAL A 234 18.20 -9.69 21.21
N ALA A 235 18.08 -10.53 22.24
CA ALA A 235 18.15 -10.12 23.63
C ALA A 235 19.58 -9.81 24.12
N THR A 236 20.61 -10.38 23.47
CA THR A 236 22.02 -10.23 23.90
C THR A 236 22.74 -9.07 23.22
N VAL A 237 22.24 -8.54 22.09
CA VAL A 237 22.87 -7.42 21.39
C VAL A 237 22.65 -6.09 22.15
N PRO A 238 23.73 -5.36 22.52
CA PRO A 238 23.62 -4.07 23.22
C PRO A 238 22.85 -3.03 22.38
N ARG A 239 22.11 -2.14 23.05
CA ARG A 239 21.31 -1.07 22.40
C ARG A 239 22.13 -0.02 21.68
#